data_AF-R7HFS6-F1
#
_entry.id   AF-R7HFS6-F1
#
_cell.length_a   1.000
_cell.length_b   1.000
_cell.length_c   1.000
_cell.angle_alpha   90.00
_cell.angle_beta   90.00
_cell.angle_gamma   90.00
#
_symmetry.space_group_name_H-M   'P 1'
#
loop_
_entity.id
_entity.type
_entity.pdbx_description
1 polymer ?
#
loop_
_entity_poly.entity_id
_entity_poly.type
_entity_poly.pdbx_seq_one_letter_code
_entity_poly.pdbx_strand_id
1 'polypeptide(L)'
;MRYEVELPKILCLMLIISKFAKKEKYYNTNDLIKIANKIKPELVRLRKDKDDYKYFDDTNFGGLRGNFSTALTLKGFIKKNNSYSPYYGIGKTDRLFNAYKNGEIILDTHEYKAYTNNSELKKLLEFEARNLSIRESQAHIKVFLKRNKDFPLVRDEDNFKKICVLKSDNNQYFLRILFNTFTSDKVVEFNMYNYLSGPKVKQFNMHALFVVPSGDDIWSEFYVIDSKEILSKGPLLMYFDKETKKFYDVNGNVYTSYTLEEGLNIVSDQNGNIQERLNYDWNELRKNIVEDTVVERNVVEEDEFSVFLNDYLKWKKEFTIYGKKVVDLIVSSSGGADVILEFAGGTTQKLELEHKWNNYILHQHYKSSAWKNAWLYAEEEWDFEKVKQVFSPYVSEYIDNIPKVFLCTDKNDGQKKAYEVNWSDLTYKEIEVGE
;
A
#
# COMPACT_ATOMS: atom_id res chain seq x y z
N MET A 1 15.86 -23.19 8.98
CA MET A 1 16.40 -22.10 9.81
C MET A 1 15.48 -20.91 9.62
N ARG A 2 14.91 -20.36 10.70
CA ARG A 2 13.98 -19.23 10.63
C ARG A 2 14.80 -17.94 10.74
N TYR A 3 14.80 -17.13 9.69
CA TYR A 3 15.42 -15.81 9.72
C TYR A 3 14.49 -14.82 10.43
N GLU A 4 15.08 -13.87 11.13
CA GLU A 4 14.42 -12.78 11.84
C GLU A 4 14.93 -11.44 11.28
N VAL A 5 14.01 -10.50 11.06
CA VAL A 5 14.30 -9.15 10.58
C VAL A 5 13.50 -8.15 11.40
N GLU A 6 14.17 -7.17 12.00
CA GLU A 6 13.49 -6.02 12.59
C GLU A 6 12.93 -5.12 11.50
N LEU A 7 11.66 -4.78 11.60
CA LEU A 7 10.98 -3.92 10.65
C LEU A 7 10.61 -2.59 11.29
N PRO A 8 10.81 -1.48 10.58
CA PRO A 8 10.19 -0.23 10.94
C PRO A 8 8.67 -0.43 11.05
N LYS A 9 8.08 0.11 12.11
CA LYS A 9 6.65 -0.03 12.42
C LYS A 9 5.75 0.25 11.21
N ILE A 10 6.04 1.29 10.43
CA ILE A 10 5.24 1.67 9.26
C ILE A 10 5.28 0.61 8.15
N LEU A 11 6.42 -0.06 7.96
CA LEU A 11 6.55 -1.15 6.99
C LEU A 11 5.78 -2.40 7.46
N CYS A 12 5.84 -2.71 8.75
CA CYS A 12 5.01 -3.75 9.37
C CYS A 12 3.52 -3.46 9.16
N LEU A 13 3.08 -2.23 9.46
CA LEU A 13 1.70 -1.79 9.26
C LEU A 13 1.27 -1.86 7.79
N MET A 14 2.13 -1.48 6.85
CA MET A 14 1.85 -1.59 5.41
C MET A 14 1.68 -3.03 4.96
N LEU A 15 2.55 -3.95 5.39
CA LEU A 15 2.40 -5.37 5.06
C LEU A 15 1.08 -5.91 5.61
N ILE A 16 0.70 -5.58 6.86
CA ILE A 16 -0.60 -5.96 7.42
C ILE A 16 -1.75 -5.45 6.56
N ILE A 17 -1.79 -4.13 6.30
CA ILE A 17 -2.85 -3.51 5.48
C ILE A 17 -2.95 -4.16 4.11
N SER A 18 -1.81 -4.53 3.54
CA SER A 18 -1.75 -5.14 2.22
C SER A 18 -2.49 -6.47 2.13
N LYS A 19 -2.64 -7.21 3.24
CA LYS A 19 -3.49 -8.41 3.29
C LYS A 19 -4.96 -8.12 2.97
N PHE A 20 -5.45 -6.96 3.40
CA PHE A 20 -6.87 -6.57 3.32
C PHE A 20 -7.19 -5.63 2.16
N ALA A 21 -6.16 -5.12 1.49
CA ALA A 21 -6.28 -4.26 0.33
C ALA A 21 -5.87 -5.06 -0.93
N LYS A 22 -6.46 -6.26 -1.08
CA LYS A 22 -5.94 -7.29 -1.98
C LYS A 22 -6.07 -6.90 -3.47
N LYS A 23 -7.18 -6.22 -3.82
CA LYS A 23 -7.44 -5.60 -5.13
C LYS A 23 -6.79 -4.22 -5.30
N GLU A 24 -6.64 -3.49 -4.20
CA GLU A 24 -5.96 -2.20 -4.21
C GLU A 24 -4.46 -2.42 -4.14
N LYS A 25 -3.88 -2.86 -5.27
CA LYS A 25 -2.43 -2.79 -5.49
C LYS A 25 -1.91 -1.36 -5.26
N TYR A 26 -2.81 -0.38 -5.34
CA TYR A 26 -2.59 1.06 -5.38
C TYR A 26 -2.86 1.73 -4.03
N TYR A 27 -1.79 2.05 -3.33
CA TYR A 27 -1.91 2.74 -2.05
C TYR A 27 -1.76 4.25 -2.24
N ASN A 28 -2.87 4.99 -2.31
CA ASN A 28 -2.78 6.40 -1.95
C ASN A 28 -2.74 6.50 -0.41
N THR A 29 -2.05 7.52 0.10
CA THR A 29 -1.80 7.64 1.55
C THR A 29 -3.08 7.85 2.35
N ASN A 30 -4.15 8.39 1.76
CA ASN A 30 -5.43 8.60 2.46
C ASN A 30 -6.21 7.29 2.65
N ASP A 31 -6.24 6.43 1.64
CA ASP A 31 -6.92 5.14 1.68
C ASP A 31 -6.19 4.20 2.65
N LEU A 32 -4.84 4.22 2.65
CA LEU A 32 -4.05 3.51 3.65
C LEU A 32 -4.38 3.92 5.09
N ILE A 33 -4.57 5.22 5.36
CA ILE A 33 -4.92 5.69 6.71
C ILE A 33 -6.27 5.15 7.14
N LYS A 34 -7.26 5.18 6.24
CA LYS A 34 -8.60 4.63 6.52
C LYS A 34 -8.53 3.15 6.85
N ILE A 35 -7.78 2.38 6.05
CA ILE A 35 -7.62 0.94 6.27
C ILE A 35 -6.83 0.68 7.56
N ALA A 36 -5.73 1.40 7.80
CA ALA A 36 -4.91 1.29 9.01
C ALA A 36 -5.75 1.49 10.28
N ASN A 37 -6.53 2.57 10.32
CA ASN A 37 -7.40 2.91 11.45
C ASN A 37 -8.46 1.84 11.72
N LYS A 38 -8.96 1.18 10.68
CA LYS A 38 -9.99 0.15 10.82
C LYS A 38 -9.43 -1.19 11.29
N ILE A 39 -8.25 -1.57 10.79
CA ILE A 39 -7.74 -2.94 10.92
C ILE A 39 -6.81 -3.09 12.12
N LYS A 40 -6.02 -2.06 12.43
CA LYS A 40 -5.07 -2.06 13.55
C LYS A 40 -5.10 -0.73 14.32
N PRO A 41 -6.26 -0.31 14.86
CA PRO A 41 -6.37 0.94 15.62
C PRO A 41 -5.38 1.03 16.77
N GLU A 42 -5.04 -0.09 17.42
CA GLU A 42 -4.07 -0.21 18.49
C GLU A 42 -2.63 0.10 18.06
N LEU A 43 -2.27 -0.22 16.81
CA LEU A 43 -0.97 0.13 16.25
C LEU A 43 -0.93 1.61 15.81
N VAL A 44 -2.08 2.20 15.48
CA VAL A 44 -2.17 3.55 14.91
C VAL A 44 -2.39 4.63 15.99
N ARG A 45 -3.18 4.36 17.04
CA ARG A 45 -3.61 5.33 18.06
C ARG A 45 -2.97 5.06 19.42
N LEU A 46 -1.69 5.42 19.60
CA LEU A 46 -0.95 5.15 20.84
C LEU A 46 -0.98 6.27 21.90
N ARG A 47 -1.66 7.41 21.66
CA ARG A 47 -1.84 8.47 22.67
C ARG A 47 -3.33 8.68 22.93
N LYS A 48 -3.76 8.47 24.18
CA LYS A 48 -5.16 8.60 24.65
C LYS A 48 -5.48 10.02 25.17
N ASP A 49 -4.50 10.91 25.20
CA ASP A 49 -4.46 12.18 25.95
C ASP A 49 -4.81 13.44 25.15
N LYS A 50 -5.27 13.31 23.90
CA LYS A 50 -5.66 14.47 23.07
C LYS A 50 -7.09 14.29 22.54
N ASP A 51 -8.02 15.02 23.15
CA ASP A 51 -9.46 14.95 22.84
C ASP A 51 -9.93 15.93 21.75
N ASP A 52 -9.09 16.84 21.24
CA ASP A 52 -9.58 17.95 20.41
C ASP A 52 -8.84 18.09 19.07
N TYR A 53 -9.44 17.62 17.98
CA TYR A 53 -9.41 18.32 16.67
C TYR A 53 -10.66 17.99 15.85
N LYS A 54 -11.51 19.01 15.67
CA LYS A 54 -12.91 18.95 15.19
C LYS A 54 -13.08 18.69 13.67
N TYR A 55 -12.02 18.37 12.95
CA TYR A 55 -12.07 18.17 11.49
C TYR A 55 -11.17 16.99 11.08
N PHE A 56 -11.81 15.87 10.74
CA PHE A 56 -11.29 14.67 10.05
C PHE A 56 -10.03 13.99 10.64
N ASP A 57 -10.23 12.79 11.19
CA ASP A 57 -9.32 11.64 11.21
C ASP A 57 -7.82 11.95 11.07
N ASP A 58 -7.21 12.49 12.13
CA ASP A 58 -5.76 12.35 12.30
C ASP A 58 -5.44 11.69 13.64
N THR A 59 -4.54 10.72 13.56
CA THR A 59 -4.13 9.86 14.67
C THR A 59 -2.83 10.38 15.23
N ASN A 60 -2.58 10.15 16.52
CA ASN A 60 -1.47 10.74 17.31
C ASN A 60 -0.02 10.36 16.90
N PHE A 61 0.21 9.92 15.67
CA PHE A 61 1.53 9.95 15.01
C PHE A 61 1.72 11.32 14.35
N GLY A 62 2.94 11.84 14.27
CA GLY A 62 3.20 12.91 13.31
C GLY A 62 2.78 12.41 11.92
N GLY A 63 1.61 12.86 11.45
CA GLY A 63 0.88 12.44 10.26
C GLY A 63 1.19 11.02 9.75
N LEU A 64 0.36 10.03 10.07
CA LEU A 64 0.44 8.68 9.47
C LEU A 64 0.52 8.74 7.93
N ARG A 65 -0.14 9.75 7.35
CA ARG A 65 -0.03 10.13 5.93
C ARG A 65 1.40 10.38 5.47
N GLY A 66 2.17 11.13 6.25
CA GLY A 66 3.58 11.44 5.99
C GLY A 66 4.44 10.19 6.06
N ASN A 67 4.23 9.35 7.07
CA ASN A 67 4.98 8.10 7.22
C ASN A 67 4.68 7.11 6.07
N PHE A 68 3.41 6.99 5.65
CA PHE A 68 3.12 6.21 4.44
C PHE A 68 3.74 6.83 3.19
N SER A 69 3.80 8.16 3.07
CA SER A 69 4.42 8.82 1.92
C SER A 69 5.93 8.57 1.79
N THR A 70 6.63 8.30 2.91
CA THR A 70 8.05 7.94 2.93
C THR A 70 8.27 6.43 2.86
N ALA A 71 7.29 5.61 3.19
CA ALA A 71 7.37 4.15 3.09
C ALA A 71 7.02 3.62 1.70
N LEU A 72 6.22 4.36 0.95
CA LEU A 72 5.73 3.98 -0.36
C LEU A 72 6.71 4.37 -1.48
N THR A 73 6.90 3.45 -2.43
CA THR A 73 7.66 3.70 -3.66
C THR A 73 6.69 4.12 -4.76
N LEU A 74 6.91 5.25 -5.41
CA LEU A 74 6.11 5.67 -6.57
C LEU A 74 6.35 4.69 -7.72
N LYS A 75 5.26 4.26 -8.37
CA LYS A 75 5.27 3.35 -9.52
C LYS A 75 4.82 3.99 -10.81
N GLY A 76 4.06 5.08 -10.74
CA GLY A 76 3.55 5.77 -11.91
C GLY A 76 2.17 6.38 -11.66
N PHE A 77 1.34 6.38 -12.69
CA PHE A 77 -0.05 6.85 -12.64
C PHE A 77 -1.01 5.78 -13.13
N ILE A 78 -2.26 5.87 -12.67
CA ILE A 78 -3.37 5.04 -13.13
C ILE A 78 -4.61 5.90 -13.40
N LYS A 79 -5.50 5.41 -14.28
CA LYS A 79 -6.82 5.98 -14.51
C LYS A 79 -7.82 5.46 -13.46
N LYS A 80 -8.40 6.33 -12.65
CA LYS A 80 -9.46 6.03 -11.67
C LYS A 80 -10.59 7.05 -11.79
N ASN A 81 -11.82 6.59 -12.02
CA ASN A 81 -13.04 7.42 -12.07
C ASN A 81 -12.88 8.70 -12.91
N ASN A 82 -12.40 8.56 -14.15
CA ASN A 82 -12.12 9.66 -15.09
C ASN A 82 -10.99 10.63 -14.68
N SER A 83 -10.16 10.26 -13.71
CA SER A 83 -9.00 11.05 -13.27
C SER A 83 -7.71 10.22 -13.28
N TYR A 84 -6.55 10.89 -13.31
CA TYR A 84 -5.24 10.25 -13.20
C TYR A 84 -4.68 10.43 -11.79
N SER A 85 -4.45 9.32 -11.09
CA SER A 85 -3.98 9.27 -9.70
C SER A 85 -2.61 8.63 -9.59
N PRO A 86 -1.70 9.15 -8.75
CA PRO A 86 -0.40 8.52 -8.53
C PRO A 86 -0.58 7.14 -7.88
N TYR A 87 0.20 6.18 -8.37
CA TYR A 87 0.23 4.81 -7.89
C TYR A 87 1.52 4.56 -7.12
N TYR A 88 1.38 4.04 -5.89
CA TYR A 88 2.49 3.61 -5.06
C TYR A 88 2.37 2.15 -4.62
N GLY A 89 3.52 1.51 -4.37
CA GLY A 89 3.62 0.14 -3.85
C GLY A 89 4.71 -0.03 -2.81
N ILE A 90 4.74 -1.22 -2.18
CA ILE A 90 5.79 -1.61 -1.23
C ILE A 90 6.99 -2.15 -1.99
N GLY A 91 8.13 -1.49 -1.81
CA GLY A 91 9.38 -1.85 -2.47
C GLY A 91 9.37 -1.85 -3.99
N LYS A 92 10.39 -2.47 -4.61
CA LYS A 92 10.54 -2.46 -6.08
C LYS A 92 9.46 -3.26 -6.81
N THR A 93 9.04 -4.40 -6.25
CA THR A 93 8.09 -5.34 -6.88
C THR A 93 7.06 -5.84 -5.88
N ASP A 94 6.00 -6.50 -6.37
CA ASP A 94 4.94 -7.07 -5.54
C ASP A 94 5.38 -8.32 -4.74
N ARG A 95 6.68 -8.64 -4.72
CA ARG A 95 7.20 -9.88 -4.11
C ARG A 95 7.01 -9.93 -2.60
N LEU A 96 7.28 -8.84 -1.87
CA LEU A 96 7.08 -8.79 -0.41
C LEU A 96 5.59 -8.95 -0.04
N PHE A 97 4.73 -8.33 -0.84
CA PHE A 97 3.29 -8.45 -0.72
C PHE A 97 2.81 -9.89 -0.92
N ASN A 98 3.21 -10.51 -2.03
CA ASN A 98 2.83 -11.89 -2.33
C ASN A 98 3.39 -12.87 -1.28
N ALA A 99 4.63 -12.69 -0.85
CA ALA A 99 5.24 -13.53 0.17
C ALA A 99 4.53 -13.43 1.53
N TYR A 100 4.14 -12.22 1.94
CA TYR A 100 3.35 -12.05 3.16
C TYR A 100 1.98 -12.72 3.05
N LYS A 101 1.31 -12.60 1.90
CA LYS A 101 0.03 -13.26 1.65
C LYS A 101 0.11 -14.78 1.68
N ASN A 102 1.16 -15.33 1.11
CA ASN A 102 1.38 -16.77 1.03
C ASN A 102 1.87 -17.38 2.36
N GLY A 103 1.96 -16.59 3.44
CA GLY A 103 2.47 -17.05 4.72
C GLY A 103 3.98 -17.30 4.76
N GLU A 104 4.72 -16.91 3.72
CA GLU A 104 6.19 -17.02 3.67
C GLU A 104 6.88 -15.98 4.58
N ILE A 105 6.14 -14.94 4.96
CA ILE A 105 6.53 -13.94 5.96
C ILE A 105 5.51 -13.97 7.09
N ILE A 106 5.97 -14.20 8.31
CA ILE A 106 5.17 -14.13 9.53
C ILE A 106 5.55 -12.84 10.26
N LEU A 107 4.58 -11.97 10.52
CA LEU A 107 4.82 -10.71 11.24
C LEU A 107 4.52 -10.87 12.72
N ASP A 108 5.41 -10.36 13.56
CA ASP A 108 5.16 -10.05 14.96
C ASP A 108 4.96 -8.55 15.10
N THR A 109 3.72 -8.16 15.37
CA THR A 109 3.31 -6.77 15.42
C THR A 109 3.58 -6.10 16.76
N HIS A 110 3.97 -6.87 17.78
CA HIS A 110 4.32 -6.37 19.10
C HIS A 110 5.80 -5.98 19.15
N GLU A 111 6.67 -6.84 18.63
CA GLU A 111 8.10 -6.58 18.56
C GLU A 111 8.53 -5.88 17.26
N TYR A 112 7.59 -5.67 16.33
CA TYR A 112 7.85 -5.13 14.99
C TYR A 112 8.89 -5.95 14.22
N LYS A 113 8.72 -7.28 14.24
CA LYS A 113 9.62 -8.22 13.58
C LYS A 113 8.92 -8.98 12.46
N ALA A 114 9.70 -9.41 11.49
CA ALA A 114 9.29 -10.33 10.46
C ALA A 114 10.14 -11.60 10.51
N TYR A 115 9.49 -12.73 10.31
CA TYR A 115 10.14 -14.02 10.25
C TYR A 115 9.90 -14.68 8.90
N THR A 116 10.93 -15.31 8.35
CA THR A 116 10.83 -16.05 7.09
C THR A 116 11.85 -17.18 7.06
N ASN A 117 11.57 -18.25 6.32
CA ASN A 117 12.55 -19.32 6.06
C ASN A 117 13.35 -19.06 4.77
N ASN A 118 13.03 -18.00 4.02
CA ASN A 118 13.62 -17.69 2.72
C ASN A 118 14.68 -16.56 2.86
N SER A 119 15.93 -16.88 2.54
CA SER A 119 17.05 -15.93 2.64
C SER A 119 16.91 -14.74 1.68
N GLU A 120 16.26 -14.92 0.53
CA GLU A 120 16.01 -13.85 -0.42
C GLU A 120 14.90 -12.90 0.07
N LEU A 121 13.89 -13.43 0.77
CA LEU A 121 12.86 -12.59 1.41
C LEU A 121 13.46 -11.80 2.59
N LYS A 122 14.37 -12.40 3.36
CA LYS A 122 15.13 -11.69 4.40
C LYS A 122 15.84 -10.47 3.82
N LYS A 123 16.63 -10.67 2.75
CA LYS A 123 17.35 -9.57 2.06
C LYS A 123 16.40 -8.48 1.57
N LEU A 124 15.25 -8.85 0.99
CA LEU A 124 14.26 -7.88 0.51
C LEU A 124 13.65 -7.05 1.66
N LEU A 125 13.36 -7.66 2.79
CA LEU A 125 12.83 -6.97 3.97
C LEU A 125 13.86 -5.98 4.54
N GLU A 126 15.11 -6.41 4.71
CA GLU A 126 16.22 -5.56 5.17
C GLU A 126 16.47 -4.39 4.20
N PHE A 127 16.41 -4.67 2.90
CA PHE A 127 16.57 -3.67 1.85
C PHE A 127 15.46 -2.62 1.88
N GLU A 128 14.20 -3.01 2.07
CA GLU A 128 13.10 -2.05 2.16
C GLU A 128 13.12 -1.25 3.47
N ALA A 129 13.54 -1.86 4.58
CA ALA A 129 13.78 -1.13 5.83
C ALA A 129 14.86 -0.06 5.65
N ARG A 130 15.95 -0.38 4.96
CA ARG A 130 17.01 0.58 4.60
C ARG A 130 16.47 1.71 3.70
N ASN A 131 15.73 1.37 2.64
CA ASN A 131 15.15 2.36 1.72
C ASN A 131 14.21 3.33 2.45
N LEU A 132 13.38 2.82 3.36
CA LEU A 132 12.51 3.66 4.19
C LEU A 132 13.33 4.64 5.03
N SER A 133 14.39 4.19 5.71
CA SER A 133 15.26 5.05 6.52
C SER A 133 15.88 6.19 5.69
N ILE A 134 16.31 5.88 4.46
CA ILE A 134 16.80 6.89 3.50
C ILE A 134 15.69 7.89 3.15
N ARG A 135 14.50 7.40 2.76
CA ARG A 135 13.34 8.24 2.41
C ARG A 135 12.94 9.17 3.54
N GLU A 136 12.84 8.66 4.77
CA GLU A 136 12.49 9.44 5.96
C GLU A 136 13.54 10.48 6.30
N SER A 137 14.83 10.08 6.36
CA SER A 137 15.93 10.99 6.65
C SER A 137 15.96 12.13 5.64
N GLN A 138 15.93 11.80 4.34
CA GLN A 138 15.93 12.81 3.29
C GLN A 138 14.67 13.68 3.30
N ALA A 139 13.49 13.12 3.61
CA ALA A 139 12.24 13.87 3.76
C ALA A 139 12.36 15.05 4.73
N HIS A 140 13.22 14.91 5.74
CA HIS A 140 13.46 15.90 6.77
C HIS A 140 14.73 16.74 6.54
N ILE A 141 14.95 17.23 5.32
CA ILE A 141 16.10 18.11 4.99
C ILE A 141 16.31 19.28 5.96
N LYS A 142 15.24 19.83 6.56
CA LYS A 142 15.33 20.86 7.61
C LYS A 142 16.21 20.45 8.81
N VAL A 143 16.23 19.15 9.15
CA VAL A 143 17.04 18.61 10.24
C VAL A 143 18.51 18.54 9.80
N PHE A 144 18.76 18.15 8.55
CA PHE A 144 20.08 18.19 7.94
C PHE A 144 20.65 19.62 7.94
N LEU A 145 19.90 20.61 7.45
CA LEU A 145 20.34 22.01 7.42
C LEU A 145 20.66 22.58 8.81
N LYS A 146 19.87 22.21 9.84
CA LYS A 146 20.14 22.65 11.22
C LYS A 146 21.46 22.11 11.77
N ARG A 147 21.87 20.92 11.32
CA ARG A 147 23.12 20.26 11.73
C ARG A 147 24.32 20.69 10.89
N ASN A 148 24.08 21.12 9.64
CA ASN A 148 25.10 21.50 8.68
C ASN A 148 24.93 22.98 8.32
N LYS A 149 25.35 23.87 9.22
CA LYS A 149 25.16 25.32 9.07
C LYS A 149 25.92 25.92 7.89
N ASP A 150 27.02 25.28 7.48
CA ASP A 150 27.87 25.72 6.37
C ASP A 150 27.36 25.20 5.01
N PHE A 151 26.21 24.52 4.97
CA PHE A 151 25.62 24.09 3.71
C PHE A 151 25.20 25.33 2.88
N PRO A 152 25.53 25.39 1.58
CA PRO A 152 25.42 26.63 0.79
C PRO A 152 23.99 27.03 0.41
N LEU A 153 22.99 26.24 0.86
CA LEU A 153 21.58 26.52 0.60
C LEU A 153 20.82 26.69 1.91
N VAL A 154 19.98 27.72 1.96
CA VAL A 154 19.08 28.00 3.08
C VAL A 154 17.63 27.78 2.69
N ARG A 155 16.77 27.50 3.66
CA ARG A 155 15.34 27.33 3.39
C ARG A 155 14.70 28.70 3.15
N ASP A 156 13.90 28.81 2.09
CA ASP A 156 13.05 30.00 1.89
C ASP A 156 11.71 29.81 2.60
N GLU A 157 11.61 30.38 3.81
CA GLU A 157 10.38 30.36 4.59
C GLU A 157 9.42 31.50 4.23
N ASP A 158 9.87 32.52 3.51
CA ASP A 158 9.06 33.69 3.16
C ASP A 158 8.11 33.35 2.02
N ASN A 159 8.64 32.80 0.93
CA ASN A 159 7.85 32.43 -0.24
C ASN A 159 7.25 31.02 -0.12
N PHE A 160 7.91 30.10 0.59
CA PHE A 160 7.55 28.67 0.62
C PHE A 160 7.40 28.09 2.04
N LYS A 161 6.51 28.67 2.85
CA LYS A 161 6.24 28.23 4.24
C LYS A 161 6.00 26.73 4.44
N LYS A 162 5.30 26.07 3.50
CA LYS A 162 4.87 24.66 3.63
C LYS A 162 5.77 23.65 2.90
N ILE A 163 6.57 24.11 1.94
CA ILE A 163 7.41 23.24 1.10
C ILE A 163 8.86 23.60 1.39
N CYS A 164 9.74 22.60 1.55
CA CYS A 164 11.14 22.90 1.76
C CYS A 164 11.84 23.24 0.43
N VAL A 165 11.57 24.44 -0.07
CA VAL A 165 12.36 25.05 -1.16
C VAL A 165 13.62 25.65 -0.54
N LEU A 166 14.74 25.43 -1.21
CA LEU A 166 16.03 25.98 -0.80
C LEU A 166 16.47 27.07 -1.75
N LYS A 167 17.28 27.99 -1.25
CA LYS A 167 17.74 29.16 -1.96
C LYS A 167 19.24 29.37 -1.68
N SER A 168 20.01 29.74 -2.70
CA SER A 168 21.39 30.19 -2.57
C SER A 168 21.48 31.71 -2.36
N ASP A 169 22.66 32.19 -1.98
CA ASP A 169 22.94 33.63 -1.87
C ASP A 169 22.78 34.37 -3.20
N ASN A 170 22.99 33.68 -4.32
CA ASN A 170 22.82 34.20 -5.68
C ASN A 170 21.36 34.15 -6.18
N ASN A 171 20.38 33.97 -5.30
CA ASN A 171 18.95 33.86 -5.64
C ASN A 171 18.61 32.72 -6.63
N GLN A 172 19.39 31.63 -6.63
CA GLN A 172 19.00 30.40 -7.32
C GLN A 172 18.13 29.57 -6.38
N TYR A 173 17.09 28.93 -6.92
CA TYR A 173 16.13 28.17 -6.14
C TYR A 173 16.23 26.68 -6.48
N PHE A 174 16.12 25.85 -5.45
CA PHE A 174 16.28 24.42 -5.55
C PHE A 174 15.13 23.71 -4.85
N LEU A 175 14.61 22.69 -5.51
CA LEU A 175 13.67 21.76 -4.90
C LEU A 175 14.30 20.39 -4.81
N ARG A 176 14.42 19.89 -3.57
CA ARG A 176 14.90 18.53 -3.34
C ARG A 176 13.95 17.51 -3.96
N ILE A 177 14.52 16.64 -4.77
CA ILE A 177 13.85 15.47 -5.33
C ILE A 177 13.90 14.32 -4.31
N LEU A 178 12.80 13.60 -4.18
CA LEU A 178 12.72 12.48 -3.23
C LEU A 178 13.44 11.26 -3.80
N PHE A 179 14.32 10.65 -3.02
CA PHE A 179 14.75 9.28 -3.26
C PHE A 179 13.51 8.37 -3.34
N ASN A 180 13.44 7.53 -4.37
CA ASN A 180 12.36 6.57 -4.54
C ASN A 180 12.80 5.20 -4.04
N THR A 181 13.85 4.61 -4.63
CA THR A 181 14.40 3.30 -4.24
C THR A 181 15.77 3.08 -4.89
N PHE A 182 16.44 1.98 -4.56
CA PHE A 182 17.54 1.44 -5.36
C PHE A 182 16.99 0.43 -6.37
N THR A 183 17.29 0.58 -7.66
CA THR A 183 16.93 -0.45 -8.65
C THR A 183 17.97 -1.58 -8.71
N SER A 184 19.19 -1.27 -8.30
CA SER A 184 20.31 -2.17 -8.02
C SER A 184 21.23 -1.49 -7.00
N ASP A 185 22.27 -2.16 -6.51
CA ASP A 185 23.27 -1.54 -5.62
C ASP A 185 23.97 -0.32 -6.24
N LYS A 186 23.96 -0.23 -7.56
CA LYS A 186 24.65 0.81 -8.34
C LYS A 186 23.72 1.93 -8.81
N VAL A 187 22.42 1.70 -8.87
CA VAL A 187 21.47 2.64 -9.50
C VAL A 187 20.41 3.10 -8.50
N VAL A 188 20.36 4.42 -8.30
CA VAL A 188 19.36 5.10 -7.49
C VAL A 188 18.22 5.56 -8.38
N GLU A 189 16.98 5.34 -7.97
CA GLU A 189 15.78 5.90 -8.59
C GLU A 189 15.23 7.04 -7.75
N PHE A 190 14.84 8.12 -8.41
CA PHE A 190 14.28 9.33 -7.83
C PHE A 190 12.86 9.58 -8.33
N ASN A 191 12.03 10.14 -7.45
CA ASN A 191 10.63 10.46 -7.70
C ASN A 191 10.46 11.96 -7.97
N MET A 192 10.11 12.29 -9.23
CA MET A 192 9.93 13.67 -9.70
C MET A 192 8.50 14.20 -9.54
N TYR A 193 7.56 13.39 -9.04
CA TYR A 193 6.14 13.76 -8.95
C TYR A 193 5.90 15.09 -8.25
N ASN A 194 6.49 15.28 -7.07
CA ASN A 194 6.32 16.51 -6.28
C ASN A 194 6.96 17.72 -6.94
N TYR A 195 8.00 17.52 -7.75
CA TYR A 195 8.64 18.59 -8.52
C TYR A 195 7.70 19.05 -9.65
N LEU A 196 7.32 18.10 -10.51
CA LEU A 196 6.54 18.30 -11.73
C LEU A 196 5.10 18.77 -11.47
N SER A 197 4.41 18.18 -10.49
CA SER A 197 2.99 18.48 -10.22
C SER A 197 2.72 19.86 -9.59
N GLY A 198 3.75 20.56 -9.11
CA GLY A 198 3.56 21.78 -8.32
C GLY A 198 3.54 23.05 -9.17
N PRO A 199 2.58 23.98 -8.98
CA PRO A 199 2.54 25.26 -9.73
C PRO A 199 3.77 26.15 -9.48
N LYS A 200 4.52 25.87 -8.41
CA LYS A 200 5.74 26.57 -7.99
C LYS A 200 6.83 26.64 -9.06
N VAL A 201 6.96 25.62 -9.92
CA VAL A 201 7.95 25.63 -11.02
C VAL A 201 7.60 26.66 -12.09
N LYS A 202 6.32 27.08 -12.18
CA LYS A 202 5.90 28.21 -13.01
C LYS A 202 6.17 29.56 -12.31
N GLN A 203 6.18 29.60 -10.98
CA GLN A 203 6.37 30.84 -10.20
C GLN A 203 7.83 31.24 -10.05
N PHE A 204 8.71 30.29 -9.74
CA PHE A 204 10.15 30.50 -9.61
C PHE A 204 10.92 29.48 -10.44
N ASN A 205 12.09 29.87 -10.92
CA ASN A 205 13.01 28.96 -11.59
C ASN A 205 13.62 28.04 -10.54
N MET A 206 13.04 26.86 -10.37
CA MET A 206 13.46 25.89 -9.37
C MET A 206 14.24 24.77 -10.03
N HIS A 207 15.51 24.62 -9.69
CA HIS A 207 16.35 23.52 -10.16
C HIS A 207 16.11 22.25 -9.34
N ALA A 208 16.24 21.09 -9.97
CA ALA A 208 16.06 19.82 -9.30
C ALA A 208 17.34 19.46 -8.51
N LEU A 209 17.21 19.34 -7.19
CA LEU A 209 18.32 18.95 -6.29
C LEU A 209 18.18 17.49 -5.90
N PHE A 210 19.13 16.67 -6.32
CA PHE A 210 19.20 15.24 -6.02
C PHE A 210 20.20 14.99 -4.90
N VAL A 211 19.85 14.07 -4.01
CA VAL A 211 20.72 13.64 -2.91
C VAL A 211 20.97 12.15 -3.07
N VAL A 212 22.20 11.79 -3.44
CA VAL A 212 22.60 10.41 -3.68
C VAL A 212 23.18 9.84 -2.38
N PRO A 213 22.53 8.84 -1.76
CA PRO A 213 23.05 8.21 -0.55
C PRO A 213 24.19 7.25 -0.87
N SER A 214 25.17 7.17 0.04
CA SER A 214 26.24 6.17 0.07
C SER A 214 25.93 5.06 1.09
N GLY A 215 26.90 4.17 1.33
CA GLY A 215 26.76 3.10 2.34
C GLY A 215 26.54 3.67 3.74
N ASP A 216 27.35 4.65 4.10
CA ASP A 216 27.45 5.16 5.47
C ASP A 216 26.82 6.55 5.64
N ASP A 217 26.53 7.26 4.54
CA ASP A 217 25.94 8.59 4.57
C ASP A 217 24.72 8.72 3.64
N ILE A 218 23.57 9.02 4.24
CA ILE A 218 22.31 9.24 3.53
C ILE A 218 22.32 10.57 2.74
N TRP A 219 23.20 11.50 3.11
CA TRP A 219 23.36 12.84 2.53
C TRP A 219 24.71 13.00 1.80
N SER A 220 25.22 11.91 1.23
CA SER A 220 26.60 11.83 0.72
C SER A 220 26.94 12.79 -0.41
N GLU A 221 26.19 12.76 -1.53
CA GLU A 221 26.50 13.57 -2.71
C GLU A 221 25.26 14.34 -3.17
N PHE A 222 25.46 15.62 -3.52
CA PHE A 222 24.41 16.50 -4.00
C PHE A 222 24.64 16.84 -5.47
N TYR A 223 23.60 16.63 -6.28
CA TYR A 223 23.61 16.95 -7.70
C TYR A 223 22.46 17.86 -8.07
N VAL A 224 22.69 18.71 -9.06
CA VAL A 224 21.72 19.66 -9.59
C VAL A 224 21.53 19.40 -11.08
N ILE A 225 20.28 19.38 -11.52
CA ILE A 225 19.92 19.44 -12.93
C ILE A 225 19.14 20.73 -13.18
N ASP A 226 19.49 21.42 -14.26
CA ASP A 226 18.80 22.65 -14.67
C ASP A 226 17.30 22.37 -14.89
N SER A 227 16.45 23.29 -14.45
CA SER A 227 15.00 23.16 -14.57
C SER A 227 14.58 23.04 -16.04
N LYS A 228 15.28 23.71 -16.96
CA LYS A 228 15.06 23.63 -18.40
C LYS A 228 15.17 22.19 -18.93
N GLU A 229 16.18 21.46 -18.50
CA GLU A 229 16.40 20.06 -18.90
C GLU A 229 15.27 19.16 -18.41
N ILE A 230 14.81 19.37 -17.18
CA ILE A 230 13.72 18.58 -16.58
C ILE A 230 12.37 18.92 -17.22
N LEU A 231 12.04 20.20 -17.39
CA LEU A 231 10.72 20.62 -17.86
C LEU A 231 10.49 20.32 -19.34
N SER A 232 11.56 20.30 -20.15
CA SER A 232 11.47 19.93 -21.57
C SER A 232 11.17 18.45 -21.82
N LYS A 233 11.56 17.56 -20.89
CA LYS A 233 11.40 16.10 -21.03
C LYS A 233 10.36 15.49 -20.09
N GLY A 234 10.08 16.14 -18.96
CA GLY A 234 9.07 15.73 -17.98
C GLY A 234 9.26 14.35 -17.35
N PRO A 235 10.47 13.92 -16.94
CA PRO A 235 10.66 12.55 -16.44
C PRO A 235 9.96 12.34 -15.10
N LEU A 236 9.01 11.40 -15.00
CA LEU A 236 8.37 11.08 -13.72
C LEU A 236 9.32 10.35 -12.75
N LEU A 237 10.16 9.49 -13.30
CA LEU A 237 11.20 8.75 -12.60
C LEU A 237 12.53 9.05 -13.26
N MET A 238 13.55 9.29 -12.44
CA MET A 238 14.92 9.51 -12.90
C MET A 238 15.86 8.54 -12.20
N TYR A 239 16.88 8.10 -12.92
CA TYR A 239 17.87 7.14 -12.47
C TYR A 239 19.23 7.80 -12.40
N PHE A 240 19.99 7.50 -11.36
CA PHE A 240 21.38 7.87 -11.22
C PHE A 240 22.23 6.61 -11.14
N ASP A 241 23.11 6.44 -12.12
CA ASP A 241 24.12 5.38 -12.10
C ASP A 241 25.35 5.87 -11.33
N LYS A 242 25.66 5.21 -10.21
CA LYS A 242 26.76 5.59 -9.31
C LYS A 242 28.15 5.38 -9.92
N GLU A 243 28.30 4.49 -10.89
CA GLU A 243 29.60 4.19 -11.51
C GLU A 243 29.92 5.23 -12.58
N THR A 244 28.96 5.50 -13.45
CA THR A 244 29.12 6.47 -14.55
C THR A 244 28.84 7.90 -14.13
N LYS A 245 28.23 8.12 -12.96
CA LYS A 245 27.79 9.42 -12.42
C LYS A 245 26.82 10.15 -13.36
N LYS A 246 25.97 9.40 -14.07
CA LYS A 246 25.02 9.94 -15.06
C LYS A 246 23.58 9.82 -14.59
N PHE A 247 22.80 10.86 -14.91
CA PHE A 247 21.36 10.84 -14.77
C PHE A 247 20.69 10.46 -16.09
N TYR A 248 19.71 9.58 -16.02
CA TYR A 248 18.89 9.18 -17.16
C TYR A 248 17.44 8.90 -16.76
N ASP A 249 16.52 8.84 -17.71
CA ASP A 249 15.12 8.48 -17.46
C ASP A 249 14.74 7.13 -18.08
N VAL A 250 13.48 6.74 -17.91
CA VAL A 250 12.91 5.50 -18.46
C VAL A 250 13.00 5.41 -19.99
N ASN A 251 13.07 6.54 -20.68
CA ASN A 251 13.18 6.62 -22.14
C ASN A 251 14.63 6.65 -22.62
N GLY A 252 15.60 6.55 -21.70
CA GLY A 252 17.03 6.60 -22.02
C GLY A 252 17.58 8.00 -22.30
N ASN A 253 16.80 9.06 -22.04
CA ASN A 253 17.33 10.42 -22.15
C ASN A 253 18.37 10.63 -21.07
N VAL A 254 19.55 11.15 -21.45
CA VAL A 254 20.62 11.49 -20.50
C VAL A 254 20.54 12.97 -20.18
N TYR A 255 20.72 13.31 -18.90
CA TYR A 255 20.60 14.67 -18.39
C TYR A 255 21.96 15.20 -17.98
N THR A 256 22.24 16.45 -18.38
CA THR A 256 23.39 17.18 -17.87
C THR A 256 23.15 17.50 -16.40
N SER A 257 24.04 16.99 -15.55
CA SER A 257 24.00 17.19 -14.10
C SER A 257 25.31 17.77 -13.62
N TYR A 258 25.23 18.59 -12.59
CA TYR A 258 26.37 19.22 -11.94
C TYR A 258 26.40 18.80 -10.48
N THR A 259 27.57 18.74 -9.86
CA THR A 259 27.62 18.76 -8.39
C THR A 259 26.96 20.04 -7.87
N LEU A 260 26.53 20.07 -6.61
CA LEU A 260 25.93 21.29 -6.04
C LEU A 260 26.88 22.50 -6.14
N GLU A 261 28.18 22.31 -5.91
CA GLU A 261 29.19 23.37 -6.00
C GLU A 261 29.29 23.95 -7.42
N GLU A 262 29.37 23.09 -8.44
CA GLU A 262 29.35 23.51 -9.85
C GLU A 262 28.01 24.16 -10.21
N GLY A 263 26.90 23.56 -9.76
CA GLY A 263 25.54 24.02 -10.03
C GLY A 263 25.31 25.46 -9.57
N LEU A 264 25.84 25.85 -8.41
CA LEU A 264 25.76 27.22 -7.89
C LEU A 264 26.39 28.28 -8.80
N ASN A 265 27.28 27.89 -9.72
CA ASN A 265 27.90 28.79 -10.69
C ASN A 265 27.26 28.72 -12.08
N ILE A 266 26.55 27.64 -12.41
CA ILE A 266 26.08 27.34 -13.77
C ILE A 266 24.59 27.62 -13.93
N VAL A 267 23.77 27.26 -12.94
CA VAL A 267 22.31 27.36 -13.08
C VAL A 267 21.82 28.79 -12.92
N SER A 268 20.74 29.11 -13.62
CA SER A 268 20.16 30.46 -13.64
C SER A 268 19.46 30.82 -12.32
N ASP A 269 19.26 32.12 -12.08
CA ASP A 269 18.53 32.60 -10.90
C ASP A 269 17.02 32.34 -11.00
N GLN A 270 16.26 32.79 -10.00
CA GLN A 270 14.80 32.68 -9.93
C GLN A 270 14.00 33.14 -11.16
N ASN A 271 14.56 34.01 -12.00
CA ASN A 271 13.90 34.58 -13.18
C ASN A 271 14.26 33.84 -14.47
N GLY A 272 15.19 32.88 -14.42
CA GLY A 272 15.61 32.08 -15.57
C GLY A 272 14.52 31.16 -16.12
N ASN A 273 14.78 30.64 -17.33
CA ASN A 273 14.00 29.60 -18.04
C ASN A 273 12.49 29.88 -18.15
N ILE A 274 12.11 31.16 -18.26
CA ILE A 274 10.70 31.56 -18.23
C ILE A 274 9.86 30.91 -19.33
N GLN A 275 10.42 30.74 -20.53
CA GLN A 275 9.73 30.13 -21.66
C GLN A 275 9.40 28.66 -21.38
N GLU A 276 10.37 27.88 -20.93
CA GLU A 276 10.17 26.47 -20.60
C GLU A 276 9.20 26.28 -19.43
N ARG A 277 9.29 27.17 -18.43
CA ARG A 277 8.38 27.16 -17.27
C ARG A 277 6.93 27.45 -17.64
N LEU A 278 6.70 28.42 -18.52
CA LEU A 278 5.35 28.79 -18.95
C LEU A 278 4.75 27.74 -19.89
N ASN A 279 5.57 27.17 -20.78
CA ASN A 279 5.15 26.15 -21.74
C ASN A 279 4.89 24.78 -21.10
N TYR A 280 5.46 24.51 -19.93
CA TYR A 280 5.26 23.26 -19.22
C TYR A 280 3.79 23.04 -18.82
N ASP A 281 3.17 21.94 -19.26
CA ASP A 281 1.83 21.53 -18.84
C ASP A 281 1.84 20.18 -18.11
N TRP A 282 1.57 20.24 -16.81
CA TRP A 282 1.46 19.05 -15.96
C TRP A 282 0.30 18.12 -16.36
N ASN A 283 -0.83 18.67 -16.79
CA ASN A 283 -2.00 17.87 -17.14
C ASN A 283 -1.75 17.08 -18.43
N GLU A 284 -1.10 17.72 -19.41
CA GLU A 284 -0.69 17.07 -20.64
C GLU A 284 0.34 15.97 -20.36
N LEU A 285 1.41 16.27 -19.61
CA LEU A 285 2.42 15.29 -19.24
C LEU A 285 1.81 14.08 -18.52
N ARG A 286 0.94 14.33 -17.53
CA ARG A 286 0.28 13.27 -16.76
C ARG A 286 -0.60 12.38 -17.64
N LYS A 287 -1.28 12.95 -18.63
CA LYS A 287 -2.08 12.20 -19.60
C LYS A 287 -1.19 11.28 -20.44
N ASN A 288 -0.11 11.82 -21.00
CA ASN A 288 0.82 11.05 -21.84
C ASN A 288 1.44 9.89 -21.06
N ILE A 289 1.91 10.12 -19.82
CA ILE A 289 2.47 9.05 -18.97
C ILE A 289 1.47 7.90 -18.77
N VAL A 290 0.18 8.19 -18.56
CA VAL A 290 -0.82 7.13 -18.35
C VAL A 290 -1.14 6.40 -19.65
N GLU A 291 -1.22 7.11 -20.77
CA GLU A 291 -1.48 6.52 -22.10
C GLU A 291 -0.33 5.62 -22.55
N ASP A 292 0.92 5.97 -22.23
CA ASP A 292 2.11 5.15 -22.49
C ASP A 292 2.23 3.95 -21.52
N THR A 293 1.59 4.04 -20.33
CA THR A 293 1.67 3.06 -19.25
C THR A 293 0.32 2.36 -19.00
N VAL A 294 -0.54 2.21 -20.02
CA VAL A 294 -1.75 1.37 -19.90
C VAL A 294 -1.31 -0.09 -19.77
N VAL A 295 -0.87 -0.44 -18.57
CA VAL A 295 -0.77 -1.83 -18.16
C VAL A 295 -2.20 -2.24 -17.85
N GLU A 296 -2.89 -2.83 -18.82
CA GLU A 296 -4.01 -3.72 -18.54
C GLU A 296 -3.47 -4.83 -17.64
N ARG A 297 -3.51 -4.61 -16.33
CA ARG A 297 -3.16 -5.64 -15.36
C ARG A 297 -4.42 -6.42 -15.09
N ASN A 298 -4.40 -7.70 -15.49
CA ASN A 298 -5.38 -8.72 -15.15
C ASN A 298 -6.00 -8.43 -13.79
N VAL A 299 -7.31 -8.19 -13.79
CA VAL A 299 -8.13 -8.11 -12.59
C VAL A 299 -7.91 -9.42 -11.85
N VAL A 300 -7.10 -9.39 -10.80
CA VAL A 300 -7.00 -10.50 -9.86
C VAL A 300 -8.34 -10.46 -9.13
N GLU A 301 -9.08 -11.58 -9.16
CA GLU A 301 -10.29 -11.72 -8.33
C GLU A 301 -9.95 -11.31 -6.88
N GLU A 302 -10.93 -10.71 -6.19
CA GLU A 302 -10.75 -10.41 -4.75
C GLU A 302 -10.38 -11.70 -4.04
N ASP A 303 -9.78 -11.68 -2.85
CA ASP A 303 -9.87 -12.90 -2.06
C ASP A 303 -11.17 -12.98 -1.30
N GLU A 304 -11.57 -14.22 -1.05
CA GLU A 304 -12.78 -14.63 -0.37
C GLU A 304 -12.93 -13.94 1.00
N PHE A 305 -11.83 -13.73 1.72
CA PHE A 305 -11.83 -12.99 2.99
C PHE A 305 -12.15 -11.50 2.83
N SER A 306 -11.57 -10.84 1.82
CA SER A 306 -11.87 -9.43 1.55
C SER A 306 -13.31 -9.24 1.09
N VAL A 307 -13.83 -10.15 0.26
CA VAL A 307 -15.26 -10.18 -0.11
C VAL A 307 -16.13 -10.34 1.12
N PHE A 308 -15.86 -11.34 1.95
CA PHE A 308 -16.62 -11.58 3.18
C PHE A 308 -16.59 -10.36 4.12
N LEU A 309 -15.44 -9.72 4.28
CA LEU A 309 -15.29 -8.55 5.14
C LEU A 309 -16.08 -7.33 4.61
N ASN A 310 -16.04 -7.11 3.30
CA ASN A 310 -16.68 -5.98 2.67
C ASN A 310 -18.18 -6.19 2.50
N ASP A 311 -18.57 -7.31 1.94
CA ASP A 311 -19.93 -7.56 1.45
C ASP A 311 -20.81 -8.16 2.52
N TYR A 312 -20.28 -9.10 3.31
CA TYR A 312 -21.05 -9.72 4.39
C TYR A 312 -20.97 -8.89 5.67
N LEU A 313 -19.76 -8.69 6.18
CA LEU A 313 -19.58 -8.05 7.48
C LEU A 313 -19.78 -6.53 7.45
N LYS A 314 -19.70 -5.90 6.28
CA LYS A 314 -19.71 -4.44 6.12
C LYS A 314 -18.71 -3.77 7.07
N TRP A 315 -17.54 -4.39 7.23
CA TRP A 315 -16.48 -3.97 8.14
C TRP A 315 -16.85 -3.95 9.64
N LYS A 316 -17.99 -4.54 10.04
CA LYS A 316 -18.37 -4.75 11.44
C LYS A 316 -18.08 -6.19 11.84
N LYS A 317 -17.15 -6.38 12.77
CA LYS A 317 -16.75 -7.72 13.26
C LYS A 317 -17.85 -8.39 14.08
N GLU A 318 -18.67 -7.59 14.75
CA GLU A 318 -19.77 -8.06 15.56
C GLU A 318 -21.04 -8.19 14.69
N PHE A 319 -21.77 -9.28 14.91
CA PHE A 319 -23.10 -9.51 14.34
C PHE A 319 -23.82 -10.58 15.15
N THR A 320 -25.12 -10.74 14.91
CA THR A 320 -25.92 -11.77 15.57
C THR A 320 -26.33 -12.82 14.55
N ILE A 321 -26.20 -14.10 14.87
CA ILE A 321 -26.72 -15.21 14.07
C ILE A 321 -27.26 -16.29 15.03
N TYR A 322 -28.43 -16.86 14.72
CA TYR A 322 -29.16 -17.73 15.66
C TYR A 322 -29.46 -17.06 17.02
N GLY A 323 -29.66 -15.76 17.05
CA GLY A 323 -29.82 -14.99 18.31
C GLY A 323 -28.58 -14.99 19.20
N LYS A 324 -27.42 -15.50 18.73
CA LYS A 324 -26.15 -15.47 19.45
C LYS A 324 -25.25 -14.40 18.84
N LYS A 325 -24.63 -13.60 19.70
CA LYS A 325 -23.70 -12.56 19.30
C LYS A 325 -22.33 -13.15 18.99
N VAL A 326 -21.85 -12.93 17.76
CA VAL A 326 -20.44 -13.07 17.37
C VAL A 326 -19.71 -11.83 17.85
N VAL A 327 -18.62 -12.03 18.59
CA VAL A 327 -17.84 -10.96 19.23
C VAL A 327 -16.44 -10.81 18.65
N ASP A 328 -15.91 -11.86 18.01
CA ASP A 328 -14.62 -11.78 17.31
C ASP A 328 -14.55 -12.72 16.10
N LEU A 329 -13.56 -12.46 15.25
CA LEU A 329 -13.25 -13.18 14.01
C LEU A 329 -11.75 -13.48 13.99
N ILE A 330 -11.41 -14.76 14.14
CA ILE A 330 -10.03 -15.22 14.11
C ILE A 330 -9.73 -15.76 12.71
N VAL A 331 -8.80 -15.12 11.99
CA VAL A 331 -8.36 -15.58 10.66
C VAL A 331 -7.36 -16.71 10.82
N SER A 332 -7.67 -17.89 10.30
CA SER A 332 -6.79 -19.05 10.33
C SER A 332 -5.69 -18.92 9.27
N SER A 333 -4.47 -19.37 9.59
CA SER A 333 -3.34 -19.37 8.66
C SER A 333 -2.80 -20.77 8.36
N SER A 334 -3.51 -21.82 8.77
CA SER A 334 -3.02 -23.20 8.73
C SER A 334 -4.09 -24.18 8.24
N GLY A 335 -4.08 -24.49 6.94
CA GLY A 335 -4.60 -25.72 6.32
C GLY A 335 -6.02 -26.20 6.68
N GLY A 336 -6.87 -25.34 7.24
CA GLY A 336 -8.25 -25.60 7.61
C GLY A 336 -9.05 -24.30 7.46
N ALA A 337 -10.29 -24.29 7.95
CA ALA A 337 -11.25 -23.23 7.63
C ALA A 337 -10.69 -21.80 7.78
N ASP A 338 -10.94 -20.95 6.79
CA ASP A 338 -10.37 -19.60 6.68
C ASP A 338 -10.63 -18.71 7.90
N VAL A 339 -11.82 -18.82 8.48
CA VAL A 339 -12.27 -17.98 9.60
C VAL A 339 -12.84 -18.85 10.72
N ILE A 340 -12.55 -18.45 11.96
CA ILE A 340 -13.20 -18.97 13.16
C ILE A 340 -13.99 -17.83 13.80
N LEU A 341 -15.31 -17.99 13.86
CA LEU A 341 -16.23 -17.08 14.56
C LEU A 341 -16.19 -17.38 16.05
N GLU A 342 -15.98 -16.37 16.89
CA GLU A 342 -16.07 -16.48 18.35
C GLU A 342 -17.37 -15.85 18.84
N PHE A 343 -18.15 -16.61 19.61
CA PHE A 343 -19.41 -16.13 20.19
C PHE A 343 -19.21 -15.63 21.62
N ALA A 344 -20.07 -14.71 22.07
CA ALA A 344 -20.02 -14.13 23.42
C ALA A 344 -20.01 -15.17 24.57
N GLY A 345 -20.52 -16.39 24.32
CA GLY A 345 -20.49 -17.51 25.26
C GLY A 345 -19.19 -18.34 25.25
N GLY A 346 -18.14 -17.91 24.52
CA GLY A 346 -16.85 -18.60 24.42
C GLY A 346 -16.82 -19.80 23.47
N THR A 347 -17.92 -20.11 22.79
CA THR A 347 -17.96 -21.15 21.75
C THR A 347 -17.44 -20.62 20.43
N THR A 348 -16.90 -21.51 19.60
CA THR A 348 -16.35 -21.15 18.28
C THR A 348 -17.02 -21.91 17.15
N GLN A 349 -17.08 -21.30 15.96
CA GLN A 349 -17.58 -21.95 14.74
C GLN A 349 -16.63 -21.71 13.58
N LYS A 350 -16.29 -22.78 12.86
CA LYS A 350 -15.49 -22.69 11.62
C LYS A 350 -16.34 -22.18 10.47
N LEU A 351 -15.77 -21.29 9.68
CA LEU A 351 -16.38 -20.72 8.48
C LEU A 351 -15.33 -20.75 7.35
N GLU A 352 -15.64 -21.47 6.28
CA GLU A 352 -14.88 -21.43 5.04
C GLU A 352 -15.39 -20.33 4.13
N LEU A 353 -14.51 -19.69 3.38
CA LEU A 353 -14.86 -18.62 2.45
C LEU A 353 -14.51 -19.06 1.03
N GLU A 354 -15.46 -18.93 0.11
CA GLU A 354 -15.29 -19.31 -1.28
C GLU A 354 -15.80 -18.21 -2.22
N HIS A 355 -15.31 -18.12 -3.45
CA HIS A 355 -15.98 -17.27 -4.45
C HIS A 355 -17.29 -17.89 -4.93
N LYS A 356 -17.33 -19.22 -5.03
CA LYS A 356 -18.48 -19.97 -5.56
C LYS A 356 -18.77 -21.19 -4.70
N TRP A 357 -20.03 -21.57 -4.58
CA TRP A 357 -20.43 -22.77 -3.83
C TRP A 357 -19.66 -24.02 -4.24
N ASN A 358 -19.44 -24.19 -5.55
CA ASN A 358 -18.74 -25.35 -6.11
C ASN A 358 -17.24 -25.40 -5.80
N ASN A 359 -16.61 -24.26 -5.47
CA ASN A 359 -15.17 -24.25 -5.18
C ASN A 359 -14.85 -25.13 -3.97
N TYR A 360 -15.73 -25.18 -2.97
CA TYR A 360 -15.58 -26.07 -1.82
C TYR A 360 -15.39 -27.55 -2.21
N ILE A 361 -16.12 -27.99 -3.24
CA ILE A 361 -16.01 -29.34 -3.80
C ILE A 361 -14.75 -29.48 -4.66
N LEU A 362 -14.45 -28.48 -5.50
CA LEU A 362 -13.25 -28.50 -6.36
C LEU A 362 -11.95 -28.56 -5.54
N HIS A 363 -11.90 -27.84 -4.43
CA HIS A 363 -10.80 -27.84 -3.48
C HIS A 363 -10.76 -29.09 -2.58
N GLN A 364 -11.75 -29.98 -2.73
CA GLN A 364 -11.86 -31.26 -2.02
C GLN A 364 -11.97 -31.13 -0.50
N HIS A 365 -12.48 -30.01 0.01
CA HIS A 365 -12.62 -29.77 1.45
C HIS A 365 -13.47 -30.84 2.14
N TYR A 366 -14.51 -31.33 1.46
CA TYR A 366 -15.39 -32.40 1.95
C TYR A 366 -14.67 -33.72 2.29
N LYS A 367 -13.49 -33.98 1.73
CA LYS A 367 -12.72 -35.21 2.01
C LYS A 367 -11.89 -35.13 3.28
N SER A 368 -11.68 -33.94 3.85
CA SER A 368 -10.80 -33.74 4.99
C SER A 368 -11.59 -33.40 6.25
N SER A 369 -11.23 -34.05 7.36
CA SER A 369 -11.82 -33.81 8.68
C SER A 369 -11.52 -32.40 9.23
N ALA A 370 -10.59 -31.66 8.63
CA ALA A 370 -10.31 -30.28 9.02
C ALA A 370 -11.53 -29.36 8.85
N TRP A 371 -12.41 -29.67 7.89
CA TRP A 371 -13.65 -28.94 7.57
C TRP A 371 -14.92 -29.57 8.18
N LYS A 372 -14.75 -30.52 9.12
CA LYS A 372 -15.90 -31.09 9.84
C LYS A 372 -16.74 -29.99 10.50
N ASN A 373 -18.04 -30.00 10.23
CA ASN A 373 -19.05 -29.03 10.68
C ASN A 373 -18.74 -27.57 10.31
N ALA A 374 -17.93 -27.32 9.28
CA ALA A 374 -17.68 -25.97 8.82
C ALA A 374 -18.95 -25.35 8.22
N TRP A 375 -19.13 -24.05 8.46
CA TRP A 375 -20.06 -23.22 7.70
C TRP A 375 -19.37 -22.76 6.41
N LEU A 376 -20.15 -22.31 5.43
CA LEU A 376 -19.60 -21.82 4.18
C LEU A 376 -20.16 -20.44 3.87
N TYR A 377 -19.30 -19.50 3.51
CA TYR A 377 -19.67 -18.25 2.85
C TYR A 377 -19.28 -18.31 1.38
N ALA A 378 -20.12 -17.74 0.50
CA ALA A 378 -19.69 -17.46 -0.86
C ALA A 378 -20.16 -16.11 -1.42
N GLU A 379 -19.43 -15.59 -2.42
CA GLU A 379 -19.79 -14.42 -3.25
C GLU A 379 -20.93 -14.73 -4.26
N GLU A 380 -21.69 -15.79 -4.02
CA GLU A 380 -22.82 -16.20 -4.84
C GLU A 380 -24.13 -15.91 -4.12
N GLU A 381 -25.16 -15.54 -4.88
CA GLU A 381 -26.51 -15.46 -4.35
C GLU A 381 -26.99 -16.84 -3.89
N TRP A 382 -27.88 -16.83 -2.91
CA TRP A 382 -28.54 -18.04 -2.47
C TRP A 382 -29.45 -18.59 -3.56
N ASP A 383 -29.11 -19.77 -4.05
CA ASP A 383 -29.93 -20.59 -4.94
C ASP A 383 -29.89 -22.02 -4.40
N PHE A 384 -30.98 -22.44 -3.77
CA PHE A 384 -31.04 -23.74 -3.13
C PHE A 384 -30.92 -24.91 -4.12
N GLU A 385 -31.46 -24.79 -5.34
CA GLU A 385 -31.36 -25.85 -6.33
C GLU A 385 -29.91 -26.01 -6.81
N LYS A 386 -29.19 -24.89 -6.98
CA LYS A 386 -27.76 -24.91 -7.30
C LYS A 386 -26.93 -25.52 -6.16
N VAL A 387 -27.17 -25.11 -4.91
CA VAL A 387 -26.49 -25.66 -3.72
C VAL A 387 -26.76 -27.16 -3.61
N LYS A 388 -28.01 -27.58 -3.75
CA LYS A 388 -28.42 -28.98 -3.75
C LYS A 388 -27.69 -29.76 -4.85
N GLN A 389 -27.59 -29.23 -6.06
CA GLN A 389 -26.87 -29.88 -7.17
C GLN A 389 -25.38 -30.06 -6.87
N VAL A 390 -24.74 -29.06 -6.25
CA VAL A 390 -23.30 -29.08 -5.92
C VAL A 390 -22.99 -30.09 -4.81
N PHE A 391 -23.75 -30.10 -3.72
CA PHE A 391 -23.36 -30.80 -2.49
C PHE A 391 -24.05 -32.16 -2.28
N SER A 392 -25.31 -32.34 -2.74
CA SER A 392 -26.06 -33.59 -2.52
C SER A 392 -25.33 -34.86 -3.00
N PRO A 393 -24.57 -34.85 -4.10
CA PRO A 393 -23.82 -36.04 -4.54
C PRO A 393 -22.82 -36.58 -3.52
N TYR A 394 -22.36 -35.74 -2.59
CA TYR A 394 -21.31 -36.06 -1.61
C TYR A 394 -21.84 -36.31 -0.19
N VAL A 395 -23.13 -36.04 0.04
CA VAL A 395 -23.76 -36.12 1.37
C VAL A 395 -23.71 -37.52 1.98
N SER A 396 -23.98 -38.57 1.18
CA SER A 396 -24.07 -39.94 1.70
C SER A 396 -22.77 -40.45 2.31
N GLU A 397 -21.63 -40.01 1.78
CA GLU A 397 -20.30 -40.47 2.19
C GLU A 397 -19.62 -39.47 3.15
N TYR A 398 -19.89 -38.16 3.00
CA TYR A 398 -19.14 -37.10 3.67
C TYR A 398 -20.01 -36.13 4.49
N ILE A 399 -21.20 -36.53 4.96
CA ILE A 399 -22.19 -35.64 5.60
C ILE A 399 -21.61 -34.68 6.66
N ASP A 400 -20.66 -35.13 7.48
CA ASP A 400 -20.06 -34.34 8.55
C ASP A 400 -19.16 -33.21 8.04
N ASN A 401 -18.67 -33.32 6.81
CA ASN A 401 -17.79 -32.35 6.16
C ASN A 401 -18.52 -31.55 5.07
N ILE A 402 -19.82 -31.82 4.83
CA ILE A 402 -20.65 -31.00 3.96
C ILE A 402 -21.25 -29.87 4.81
N PRO A 403 -21.11 -28.59 4.40
CA PRO A 403 -21.67 -27.48 5.14
C PRO A 403 -23.18 -27.62 5.30
N LYS A 404 -23.68 -27.31 6.50
CA LYS A 404 -25.13 -27.22 6.78
C LYS A 404 -25.62 -25.78 6.82
N VAL A 405 -24.71 -24.83 7.07
CA VAL A 405 -25.02 -23.41 7.18
C VAL A 405 -24.25 -22.65 6.13
N PHE A 406 -24.99 -21.89 5.33
CA PHE A 406 -24.49 -21.13 4.18
C PHE A 406 -24.76 -19.65 4.41
N LEU A 407 -23.72 -18.82 4.30
CA LEU A 407 -23.77 -17.38 4.47
C LEU A 407 -23.61 -16.73 3.10
N CYS A 408 -24.41 -15.70 2.81
CA CYS A 408 -24.28 -14.91 1.59
C CYS A 408 -24.80 -13.49 1.81
N THR A 409 -24.52 -12.61 0.86
CA THR A 409 -25.07 -11.25 0.86
C THR A 409 -26.15 -11.16 -0.22
N ASP A 410 -27.32 -10.62 0.11
CA ASP A 410 -28.34 -10.30 -0.90
C ASP A 410 -27.81 -9.16 -1.78
N LYS A 411 -27.70 -9.38 -3.10
CA LYS A 411 -27.11 -8.38 -4.00
C LYS A 411 -28.04 -7.18 -4.26
N ASN A 412 -29.34 -7.30 -3.96
CA ASN A 412 -30.30 -6.23 -4.21
C ASN A 412 -30.23 -5.12 -3.16
N ASP A 413 -30.06 -5.48 -1.88
CA ASP A 413 -30.07 -4.53 -0.76
C ASP A 413 -28.82 -4.61 0.14
N GLY A 414 -27.92 -5.56 -0.15
CA GLY A 414 -26.69 -5.78 0.60
C GLY A 414 -26.91 -6.38 1.98
N GLN A 415 -28.07 -6.96 2.30
CA GLN A 415 -28.31 -7.53 3.62
C GLN A 415 -27.56 -8.85 3.83
N LYS A 416 -27.15 -9.08 5.09
CA LYS A 416 -26.57 -10.36 5.54
C LYS A 416 -27.65 -11.41 5.53
N LYS A 417 -27.40 -12.54 4.87
CA LYS A 417 -28.30 -13.70 4.86
C LYS A 417 -27.57 -14.95 5.32
N ALA A 418 -28.30 -15.85 5.95
CA ALA A 418 -27.78 -17.18 6.24
C ALA A 418 -28.90 -18.21 6.13
N TYR A 419 -28.55 -19.40 5.67
CA TYR A 419 -29.50 -20.48 5.43
C TYR A 419 -28.97 -21.77 6.04
N GLU A 420 -29.84 -22.51 6.72
CA GLU A 420 -29.55 -23.85 7.22
C GLU A 420 -30.23 -24.87 6.31
N VAL A 421 -29.43 -25.77 5.74
CA VAL A 421 -29.90 -26.88 4.91
C VAL A 421 -30.05 -28.12 5.77
N ASN A 422 -31.20 -28.77 5.62
CA ASN A 422 -31.39 -30.13 6.08
C ASN A 422 -31.19 -31.10 4.92
N TRP A 423 -30.04 -31.78 4.93
CA TRP A 423 -29.65 -32.70 3.86
C TRP A 423 -30.49 -33.99 3.82
N SER A 424 -31.19 -34.36 4.89
CA SER A 424 -31.99 -35.60 4.91
C SER A 424 -33.33 -35.46 4.18
N ASP A 425 -33.96 -34.30 4.27
CA ASP A 425 -35.24 -34.00 3.63
C ASP A 425 -35.10 -33.04 2.44
N LEU A 426 -33.86 -32.60 2.16
CA LEU A 426 -33.52 -31.67 1.08
C LEU A 426 -34.36 -30.39 1.16
N THR A 427 -34.49 -29.87 2.38
CA THR A 427 -35.14 -28.59 2.67
C THR A 427 -34.12 -27.58 3.20
N TYR A 428 -34.50 -26.31 3.25
CA TYR A 428 -33.72 -25.28 3.91
C TYR A 428 -34.63 -24.31 4.67
N LYS A 429 -34.04 -23.59 5.61
CA LYS A 429 -34.67 -22.46 6.29
C LYS A 429 -33.70 -21.29 6.35
N GLU A 430 -34.24 -20.07 6.28
CA GLU A 430 -33.48 -18.86 6.55
C GLU A 430 -33.21 -18.74 8.05
N ILE A 431 -31.99 -18.35 8.40
CA ILE A 431 -31.54 -18.07 9.75
C ILE A 431 -31.57 -16.56 9.94
N GLU A 432 -32.12 -16.11 11.06
CA GLU A 432 -32.10 -14.69 11.41
C GLU A 432 -30.65 -14.23 11.64
N VAL A 433 -30.23 -13.20 10.89
CA VAL A 433 -28.95 -12.52 11.03
C VAL A 433 -29.21 -11.04 11.31
N GLY A 434 -28.66 -10.55 12.41
CA GLY A 434 -28.77 -9.16 12.85
C GLY A 434 -27.43 -8.42 12.78
N GLU A 435 -27.50 -7.09 12.77
CA GLU A 435 -26.31 -6.24 12.98
C GLU A 435 -25.81 -6.27 14.42
#